data_AF-X1J5D6-F1
#
_entry.id   AF-X1J5D6-F1
#
_cell.length_a   1.000
_cell.length_b   1.000
_cell.length_c   1.000
_cell.angle_alpha   90.00
_cell.angle_beta   90.00
_cell.angle_gamma   90.00
#
_symmetry.space_group_name_H-M   'P 1'
#
loop_
_entity.id
_entity.type
_entity.pdbx_description
1 polymer ?
#
loop_
_entity_poly.entity_id
_entity_poly.type
_entity_poly.pdbx_seq_one_letter_code
_entity_poly.pdbx_strand_id
1 'polypeptide(L)' 'MKFLLDENVPISIKKVIQDNGFEAFTLHDFNMLGIQNGEVAELALN' A
#
# COMPACT_ATOMS: atom_id res chain seq x y z
N MET A 1 10.42 -5.71 5.85
CA MET A 1 10.25 -4.83 4.67
C MET A 1 8.83 -4.32 4.68
N LYS A 2 8.60 -3.07 4.28
CA LYS A 2 7.27 -2.43 4.28
C LYS A 2 6.83 -2.18 2.85
N PHE A 3 5.56 -2.42 2.57
CA PHE A 3 4.93 -2.18 1.27
C PHE A 3 3.82 -1.15 1.44
N LEU A 4 3.87 -0.11 0.60
CA LEU A 4 2.75 0.80 0.38
C LEU A 4 2.04 0.37 -0.91
N LEU A 5 0.76 0.10 -0.80
CA LEU A 5 -0.09 -0.40 -1.87
C LEU A 5 -1.09 0.69 -2.27
N ASP A 6 -1.38 0.78 -3.56
CA ASP A 6 -2.45 1.65 -4.07
C ASP A 6 -3.81 1.31 -3.44
N GLU A 7 -4.73 2.28 -3.45
CA GLU A 7 -6.09 2.17 -2.91
C GLU A 7 -6.90 1.07 -3.61
N ASN A 8 -6.65 0.80 -4.89
CA ASN A 8 -7.40 -0.16 -5.68
C ASN A 8 -6.85 -1.60 -5.61
N VAL A 9 -5.81 -1.83 -4.80
CA VAL A 9 -5.20 -3.17 -4.70
C VAL A 9 -6.19 -4.15 -4.05
N PRO A 10 -6.40 -5.33 -4.65
CA PRO A 10 -7.25 -6.36 -4.06
C PRO A 10 -6.78 -6.75 -2.65
N ILE A 11 -7.73 -6.90 -1.72
CA ILE A 11 -7.46 -7.29 -0.33
C ILE A 11 -6.66 -8.59 -0.23
N SER A 12 -6.87 -9.51 -1.18
CA SER A 12 -6.12 -10.78 -1.26
C SER A 12 -4.62 -10.58 -1.41
N ILE A 13 -4.16 -9.56 -2.16
CA ILE A 13 -2.74 -9.26 -2.35
C ILE A 13 -2.13 -8.75 -1.04
N LYS A 14 -2.80 -7.81 -0.37
CA LYS A 14 -2.37 -7.30 0.95
C LYS A 14 -2.20 -8.45 1.95
N LYS A 15 -3.17 -9.37 1.98
CA LYS A 15 -3.16 -10.53 2.88
C LYS A 15 -2.01 -11.48 2.59
N VAL A 16 -1.76 -11.81 1.31
CA VAL A 16 -0.63 -12.66 0.93
C VAL A 16 0.70 -12.07 1.38
N ILE A 17 0.89 -10.75 1.22
CA ILE A 17 2.12 -10.07 1.65
C ILE A 17 2.30 -10.17 3.18
N GLN A 18 1.22 -9.95 3.93
CA GLN A 18 1.22 -10.08 5.39
C GLN A 18 1.47 -11.52 5.87
N ASP A 19 0.87 -12.51 5.21
CA ASP A 19 1.07 -13.94 5.51
C ASP A 19 2.53 -14.39 5.30
N ASN A 20 3.29 -13.67 4.45
CA ASN A 20 4.72 -13.88 4.26
C ASN A 20 5.61 -13.10 5.25
N GLY A 21 5.01 -12.47 6.27
CA GLY A 21 5.74 -11.77 7.35
C GLY A 21 6.17 -10.35 7.01
N PHE A 22 5.63 -9.74 5.95
CA PHE A 22 5.89 -8.35 5.61
C PHE A 22 4.81 -7.41 6.13
N GLU A 23 5.18 -6.16 6.42
CA GLU A 23 4.20 -5.12 6.68
C GLU A 23 3.64 -4.59 5.35
N ALA A 24 2.32 -4.57 5.21
CA ALA A 24 1.65 -4.02 4.04
C ALA A 24 0.54 -3.07 4.45
N PHE A 25 0.58 -1.87 3.87
CA PHE A 25 -0.40 -0.81 4.07
C PHE A 25 -0.97 -0.40 2.71
N THR A 26 -2.23 -0.03 2.69
CA THR A 26 -2.92 0.57 1.55
C THR A 26 -3.08 2.05 1.80
N LEU A 27 -3.21 2.84 0.75
CA LEU A 27 -3.54 4.27 0.90
C LEU A 27 -4.86 4.49 1.66
N HIS A 28 -5.80 3.54 1.56
CA HIS A 28 -7.01 3.49 2.39
C HIS A 28 -6.72 3.48 3.90
N ASP A 29 -5.69 2.76 4.35
CA ASP A 29 -5.33 2.70 5.78
C ASP A 29 -4.87 4.06 6.33
N PHE A 30 -4.48 4.97 5.43
CA PHE A 30 -4.02 6.32 5.76
C PHE A 30 -5.05 7.41 5.43
N ASN A 31 -6.28 7.05 5.05
CA ASN A 31 -7.29 8.00 4.54
C ASN A 31 -6.81 8.86 3.35
N MET A 32 -5.90 8.31 2.55
CA MET A 32 -5.27 8.98 1.41
C MET A 32 -5.92 8.53 0.11
N LEU A 33 -7.10 9.06 -0.22
CA LEU A 33 -7.88 8.61 -1.38
C LEU A 33 -7.74 9.55 -2.58
N GLY A 34 -7.69 8.99 -3.78
CA GLY A 34 -7.58 9.73 -5.05
C GLY A 34 -6.18 10.29 -5.33
N ILE A 35 -5.16 9.76 -4.66
CA ILE A 35 -3.76 10.13 -4.86
C ILE A 35 -3.22 9.50 -6.15
N GLN A 36 -2.45 10.26 -6.93
CA GLN A 36 -1.88 9.73 -8.17
C GLN A 36 -0.72 8.77 -7.88
N ASN A 37 -0.56 7.73 -8.69
CA ASN A 37 0.52 6.74 -8.54
C ASN A 37 1.94 7.35 -8.40
N GLY A 38 2.19 8.52 -9.01
CA GLY A 38 3.45 9.25 -8.85
C GLY A 38 3.69 9.74 -7.42
N GLU A 39 2.65 10.27 -6.77
CA GLU A 39 2.71 10.74 -5.38
C GLU A 39 2.83 9.55 -4.40
N VAL A 40 2.21 8.42 -4.72
CA VAL A 40 2.37 7.16 -3.96
C VAL A 40 3.81 6.68 -3.99
N ALA A 41 4.48 6.77 -5.15
CA ALA A 41 5.88 6.41 -5.28
C ALA A 41 6.78 7.33 -4.45
N GLU A 42 6.51 8.64 -4.41
CA GLU A 42 7.23 9.58 -3.54
C GLU A 42 7.05 9.25 -2.06
N LEU A 43 5.84 8.88 -1.62
CA LEU A 43 5.57 8.45 -0.25
C LEU A 43 6.26 7.14 0.12
N ALA A 44 6.40 6.22 -0.83
CA ALA A 44 7.05 4.92 -0.59
C ALA A 44 8.58 4.99 -0.52
N LEU A 45 9.17 6.07 -1.04
CA LEU A 45 10.63 6.28 -1.10
C LEU A 45 11.17 7.18 0.02
N ASN A 46 10.30 7.91 0.71
CA ASN A 46 10.64 8.70 1.90
C ASN A 46 10.51 7.88 3.19
#